data_AF-A0A9D1TPM3-F1
#
_entry.id   AF-A0A9D1TPM3-F1
#
_cell.length_a   1.000
_cell.length_b   1.000
_cell.length_c   1.000
_cell.angle_alpha   90.00
_cell.angle_beta   90.00
_cell.angle_gamma   90.00
#
_symmetry.space_group_name_H-M   'P 1'
#
loop_
_entity.id
_entity.type
_entity.pdbx_description
1 polymer ?
#
loop_
_entity_poly.entity_id
_entity_poly.type
_entity_poly.pdbx_seq_one_letter_code
_entity_poly.pdbx_strand_id
1 'polypeptide(L)' 'MDDMDMAAELERRDREAALSMAQRSTLQCGPEIINGVACCRECGEPIPKKRLEALPGVALCKACQEEREARMRS' A
#
# COMPACT_ATOMS: atom_id res chain seq x y z
N MET A 1 4.63 26.65 26.57
CA MET A 1 4.84 25.30 26.07
C MET A 1 6.08 24.80 26.78
N ASP A 2 5.91 23.82 27.65
CA ASP A 2 7.03 23.22 28.37
C ASP A 2 7.61 22.02 27.60
N ASP A 3 8.65 21.39 28.14
CA ASP A 3 9.33 20.26 27.51
C ASP A 3 8.38 19.07 27.25
N MET A 4 7.37 18.89 28.12
CA MET A 4 6.40 17.80 27.99
C MET A 4 5.39 18.09 26.89
N ASP A 5 4.94 19.33 26.75
CA ASP A 5 4.10 19.77 25.64
C ASP A 5 4.80 19.54 24.28
N MET A 6 6.10 19.87 24.19
CA MET A 6 6.89 19.67 22.96
C MET A 6 7.09 18.19 22.63
N ALA A 7 7.37 17.35 23.64
CA ALA A 7 7.50 15.91 23.46
C ALA A 7 6.19 15.29 22.92
N ALA A 8 5.05 15.65 23.51
CA ALA A 8 3.74 15.14 23.08
C ALA A 8 3.38 15.57 21.64
N GLU A 9 3.76 16.78 21.23
CA GLU A 9 3.58 17.27 19.87
C GLU A 9 4.42 16.47 18.86
N LEU A 10 5.67 16.15 19.21
CA LEU A 10 6.55 15.35 18.39
C LEU A 10 6.02 13.92 18.22
N GLU A 11 5.56 13.29 19.31
CA GLU A 11 4.94 11.95 19.24
C GLU A 11 3.69 11.93 18.36
N ARG A 12 2.85 12.98 18.45
CA ARG A 12 1.66 13.10 17.60
C ARG A 12 2.05 13.17 16.13
N ARG A 13 3.02 14.02 15.81
CA ARG A 13 3.53 14.19 14.44
C ARG A 13 4.14 12.90 13.89
N ASP A 14 4.91 12.18 14.69
CA ASP A 14 5.52 10.91 14.28
C ASP A 14 4.43 9.87 13.95
N ARG A 15 3.42 9.75 14.83
CA ARG A 15 2.27 8.88 14.62
C ARG A 15 1.50 9.22 13.35
N GLU A 16 1.20 10.50 13.14
CA GLU A 16 0.51 10.97 11.94
C GLU A 16 1.31 10.68 10.67
N ALA A 17 2.64 10.88 10.71
CA ALA A 17 3.52 10.55 9.60
C ALA A 17 3.51 9.05 9.28
N ALA A 18 3.60 8.19 10.29
CA ALA A 18 3.55 6.74 10.11
C ALA A 18 2.22 6.28 9.48
N LEU A 19 1.09 6.81 9.95
CA LEU A 19 -0.23 6.52 9.38
C LEU A 19 -0.34 7.02 7.93
N SER A 20 0.13 8.24 7.65
CA SER A 20 0.14 8.83 6.31
C SER A 20 0.97 8.00 5.32
N MET A 21 2.15 7.51 5.74
CA MET A 21 2.99 6.64 4.91
C MET A 21 2.33 5.28 4.62
N ALA A 22 1.70 4.66 5.63
CA ALA A 22 1.00 3.39 5.45
C ALA A 22 -0.25 3.49 4.55
N GLN A 23 -0.96 4.62 4.60
CA GLN A 23 -2.07 4.88 3.68
C GLN A 23 -1.57 5.06 2.24
N ARG A 24 -0.44 5.74 2.03
CA ARG A 24 0.13 5.95 0.68
C ARG A 24 0.51 4.63 0.01
N SER A 25 1.11 3.70 0.73
CA SER A 25 1.52 2.41 0.17
C SER A 25 0.34 1.55 -0.29
N THR A 26 -0.85 1.75 0.29
CA THR A 26 -2.08 1.01 -0.05
C THR A 26 -2.93 1.71 -1.11
N LEU A 27 -2.91 3.04 -1.18
CA LEU A 27 -3.86 3.82 -2.00
C LEU A 27 -3.30 4.34 -3.34
N GLN A 28 -1.98 4.34 -3.55
CA GLN A 28 -1.41 5.17 -4.61
C GLN A 28 -1.48 4.62 -6.03
N CYS A 29 -1.82 3.35 -6.24
CA CYS A 29 -1.95 2.78 -7.58
C CYS A 29 -3.03 1.70 -7.63
N GLY A 30 -3.97 1.81 -8.57
CA GLY A 30 -4.89 0.72 -8.95
C GLY A 30 -4.24 -0.30 -9.88
N PRO A 31 -4.93 -1.41 -10.21
CA PRO A 31 -4.47 -2.33 -11.26
C PRO A 31 -4.47 -1.65 -12.63
N GLU A 32 -3.69 -2.20 -13.56
CA GLU A 32 -3.73 -1.77 -14.95
C GLU A 32 -4.95 -2.37 -15.65
N ILE A 33 -5.72 -1.57 -16.39
CA ILE A 33 -6.91 -2.07 -17.08
C ILE A 33 -6.56 -2.39 -18.54
N ILE A 34 -6.41 -3.67 -18.86
CA ILE A 34 -6.09 -4.15 -20.21
C ILE A 34 -7.33 -4.86 -20.76
N ASN A 35 -7.92 -4.33 -21.84
CA ASN A 35 -9.15 -4.87 -22.45
C ASN A 35 -10.31 -5.06 -21.45
N GLY A 36 -10.43 -4.17 -20.45
CA GLY A 36 -11.47 -4.24 -19.42
C GLY A 36 -11.17 -5.22 -18.27
N VAL A 37 -9.98 -5.84 -18.26
CA VAL A 37 -9.53 -6.74 -17.18
C VAL A 37 -8.51 -6.02 -16.31
N ALA A 38 -8.68 -6.13 -14.99
CA ALA A 38 -7.70 -5.67 -14.03
C ALA A 38 -6.48 -6.61 -14.03
N CYS A 39 -5.36 -6.12 -14.52
CA CYS A 39 -4.09 -6.81 -14.65
C CYS A 39 -3.04 -6.26 -13.68
N CYS A 40 -2.13 -7.15 -13.27
CA CYS A 40 -1.00 -6.84 -12.42
C CYS A 40 -0.07 -5.87 -13.13
N ARG A 41 0.36 -4.80 -12.44
CA ARG A 41 1.27 -3.80 -13.03
C ARG A 41 2.72 -4.28 -13.23
N GLU A 42 3.10 -5.39 -12.59
CA GLU A 42 4.46 -5.93 -12.70
C GLU A 42 4.56 -7.07 -13.72
N CYS A 43 3.71 -8.09 -13.62
CA CYS A 43 3.75 -9.24 -14.54
C CYS A 43 2.74 -9.15 -15.70
N GLY A 44 1.78 -8.21 -15.67
CA GLY A 44 0.73 -8.09 -16.69
C GLY A 44 -0.38 -9.15 -16.61
N GLU A 45 -0.28 -10.12 -15.69
CA GLU A 45 -1.27 -11.18 -15.55
C GLU A 45 -2.59 -10.67 -14.95
N PRO A 46 -3.75 -11.25 -15.34
CA PRO A 46 -5.03 -10.86 -14.78
C PRO A 46 -5.10 -11.14 -13.28
N ILE A 47 -5.56 -10.15 -12.51
CA ILE A 47 -5.72 -10.29 -11.06
C ILE A 47 -6.98 -11.10 -10.76
N PRO A 48 -6.90 -12.15 -9.94
CA PRO A 48 -8.06 -12.99 -9.62
C PRO A 48 -9.16 -12.20 -8.89
N LYS A 49 -10.43 -12.44 -9.25
CA LYS A 49 -11.60 -11.73 -8.69
C LYS A 49 -11.63 -11.70 -7.17
N LYS A 50 -11.38 -12.83 -6.51
CA LYS A 50 -11.32 -12.93 -5.04
C LYS A 50 -10.37 -11.90 -4.40
N ARG A 51 -9.27 -11.56 -5.08
CA ARG A 51 -8.29 -10.58 -4.60
C ARG A 51 -8.77 -9.15 -4.82
N LEU A 52 -9.42 -8.86 -5.94
CA LEU A 52 -10.05 -7.57 -6.22
C LEU A 52 -11.20 -7.28 -5.25
N GLU A 53 -11.98 -8.30 -4.88
CA GLU A 53 -13.07 -8.21 -3.90
C GLU A 53 -12.55 -7.96 -2.48
N ALA A 54 -11.46 -8.65 -2.09
CA ALA A 54 -10.86 -8.46 -0.77
C ALA A 54 -10.10 -7.13 -0.64
N LEU A 55 -9.48 -6.67 -1.72
CA LEU A 55 -8.64 -5.47 -1.77
C LEU A 55 -9.01 -4.64 -3.01
N PRO A 56 -10.06 -3.81 -2.94
CA PRO A 56 -10.44 -2.95 -4.05
C PRO A 56 -9.30 -1.98 -4.37
N GLY A 57 -8.88 -1.95 -5.63
CA GLY A 57 -7.76 -1.11 -6.09
C GLY A 57 -6.37 -1.77 -5.96
N VAL A 58 -6.28 -3.07 -5.71
CA VAL A 58 -4.98 -3.76 -5.67
C VAL A 58 -4.23 -3.68 -7.01
N ALA A 59 -3.00 -3.18 -7.00
CA ALA A 59 -2.17 -3.02 -8.20
C ALA A 59 -1.46 -4.30 -8.66
N LEU A 60 -1.19 -5.22 -7.73
CA LEU A 60 -0.31 -6.37 -7.95
C LEU A 60 -1.02 -7.70 -7.68
N CYS A 61 -0.67 -8.72 -8.46
CA CYS A 61 -1.06 -10.09 -8.16
C CYS A 61 -0.44 -10.55 -6.83
N LYS A 62 -0.89 -11.70 -6.31
CA LYS A 62 -0.41 -12.22 -5.03
C LYS A 62 1.11 -12.48 -5.05
N ALA A 63 1.61 -13.14 -6.09
CA ALA A 63 3.02 -13.50 -6.22
C ALA A 63 3.94 -12.27 -6.24
N CYS A 64 3.65 -11.29 -7.10
CA CYS A 64 4.41 -10.04 -7.16
C CYS A 64 4.36 -9.25 -5.84
N GLN A 65 3.20 -9.24 -5.15
CA GLN A 65 3.09 -8.59 -3.84
C GLN A 65 3.97 -9.30 -2.79
N GLU A 66 3.98 -10.63 -2.75
CA GLU A 66 4.80 -11.41 -1.81
C GLU A 66 6.31 -11.20 -2.06
N GLU A 67 6.74 -11.15 -3.32
CA GLU A 67 8.13 -10.85 -3.68
C GLU A 67 8.55 -9.44 -3.25
N ARG A 68 7.69 -8.44 -3.51
CA ARG A 68 7.95 -7.05 -3.11
C ARG A 68 8.07 -6.91 -1.60
N GLU A 69 7.22 -7.58 -0.84
CA GLU A 69 7.27 -7.60 0.62
C GLU A 69 8.52 -8.30 1.14
N ALA A 70 8.93 -9.42 0.52
CA ALA A 70 10.17 -10.10 0.87
C ALA A 70 11.39 -9.19 0.68
N ARG A 71 11.45 -8.45 -0.43
CA ARG A 71 12.51 -7.48 -0.72
C ARG A 71 12.53 -6.29 0.26
N MET A 72 11.38 -5.92 0.82
CA MET A 72 11.31 -4.83 1.81
C MET A 72 11.72 -5.28 3.22
N ARG A 73 11.63 -6.59 3.50
CA ARG A 73 11.98 -7.19 4.79
C ARG A 73 13.44 -7.65 4.89
N SER A 74 14.13 -7.79 3.76
CA SER A 74 15.58 -8.08 3.66
C SER A 74 16.41 -6.82 3.82
#